data_AF-A0A919EF18-F1
#
_entry.id   AF-A0A919EF18-F1
#
_cell.length_a   1.000
_cell.length_b   1.000
_cell.length_c   1.000
_cell.angle_alpha   90.00
_cell.angle_beta   90.00
_cell.angle_gamma   90.00
#
_symmetry.space_group_name_H-M   'P 1'
#
loop_
_entity.id
_entity.type
_entity.pdbx_description
1 polymer ?
#
loop_
_entity_poly.entity_id
_entity_poly.type
_entity_poly.pdbx_seq_one_letter_code
_entity_poly.pdbx_strand_id
1 'polypeptide(L)'
;MPLTGNMPSGIPPRSRSLGYEIMRWAERYIVQPDGEHAGRPWSFSPEQLRFLLWLYAIDDNGRWVYRTAALRRAKGWGKTPLLAAIAIIEFIGPARFSHWAKQGEPCYTCGGGAGKKPHSGPEKHPIAKRVPLPLVQIAATSLDQTANTRDMIRGMLAESPAEREFRLDIGKGIIQFKDGRPGRIEPVTSSSRGLEGARPTFARPRQKRLCRGRPMPICCLR
;
A
#
# COMPACT_ATOMS: atom_id res chain seq x y z
N MET A 1 11.86 7.29 -20.61
CA MET A 1 11.89 5.86 -20.24
C MET A 1 10.63 5.19 -20.78
N PRO A 2 10.73 4.05 -21.49
CA PRO A 2 9.58 3.45 -22.15
C PRO A 2 8.59 2.94 -21.10
N LEU A 3 7.34 3.37 -21.24
CA LEU A 3 6.18 2.90 -20.48
C LEU A 3 6.00 1.40 -20.73
N THR A 4 6.67 0.57 -19.94
CA THR A 4 6.48 -0.87 -20.01
C THR A 4 5.23 -1.24 -19.21
N GLY A 5 4.14 -1.59 -19.90
CA GLY A 5 2.88 -2.08 -19.32
C GLY A 5 1.67 -1.18 -19.60
N ASN A 6 0.46 -1.74 -19.50
CA ASN A 6 -0.83 -1.09 -19.73
C ASN A 6 -1.21 -0.04 -18.65
N MET A 7 -0.22 0.62 -18.05
CA MET A 7 -0.50 1.71 -17.13
C MET A 7 -0.94 2.93 -17.95
N PRO A 8 -2.04 3.60 -17.58
CA PRO A 8 -2.50 4.77 -18.31
C PRO A 8 -1.40 5.83 -18.41
N SER A 9 -1.35 6.54 -19.53
CA SER A 9 -0.40 7.65 -19.73
C SER A 9 -0.63 8.75 -18.68
N GLY A 10 0.45 9.36 -18.19
CA GLY A 10 0.39 10.42 -17.17
C GLY A 10 0.10 9.96 -15.74
N ILE A 11 -0.27 10.93 -14.92
CA ILE A 11 -0.57 10.81 -13.49
C ILE A 11 -2.03 11.20 -13.30
N PRO A 12 -2.82 10.49 -12.47
CA PRO A 12 -4.20 10.90 -12.22
C PRO A 12 -4.25 12.29 -11.56
N PRO A 13 -5.31 13.08 -11.78
CA PRO A 13 -5.48 14.36 -11.11
C PRO A 13 -5.35 14.24 -9.59
N ARG A 14 -4.82 15.27 -8.92
CA ARG A 14 -4.72 15.32 -7.45
C ARG A 14 -6.07 15.16 -6.75
N SER A 15 -7.14 15.60 -7.40
CA SER A 15 -8.52 15.44 -6.98
C SER A 15 -9.07 14.02 -7.11
N ARG A 16 -8.37 13.09 -7.77
CA ARG A 16 -8.88 11.75 -8.10
C ARG A 16 -7.99 10.60 -7.62
N SER A 17 -7.09 10.86 -6.69
CA SER A 17 -6.24 9.81 -6.12
C SER A 17 -5.95 10.04 -4.65
N LEU A 18 -6.13 8.97 -3.85
CA LEU A 18 -5.69 8.94 -2.45
C LEU A 18 -4.17 8.74 -2.32
N GLY A 19 -3.48 8.42 -3.42
CA GLY A 19 -2.07 8.06 -3.39
C GLY A 19 -1.15 9.19 -2.90
N TYR A 20 -1.56 10.46 -3.00
CA TYR A 20 -0.80 11.59 -2.45
C TYR A 20 -0.79 11.62 -0.92
N GLU A 21 -1.94 11.40 -0.29
CA GLU A 21 -2.04 11.26 1.16
C GLU A 21 -1.23 10.06 1.63
N ILE A 22 -1.34 8.93 0.91
CA ILE A 22 -0.62 7.70 1.21
C ILE A 22 0.90 7.89 1.08
N MET A 23 1.36 8.61 0.05
CA MET A 23 2.77 8.93 -0.14
C MET A 23 3.32 9.69 1.07
N ARG A 24 2.63 10.76 1.49
CA ARG A 24 3.03 11.57 2.66
C ARG A 24 2.96 10.77 3.97
N TRP A 25 1.96 9.90 4.09
CA TRP A 25 1.85 9.01 5.23
C TRP A 25 3.03 8.03 5.27
N ALA A 26 3.37 7.41 4.14
CA ALA A 26 4.49 6.48 4.06
C ALA A 26 5.82 7.15 4.39
N GLU A 27 6.09 8.33 3.83
CA GLU A 27 7.28 9.14 4.13
C GLU A 27 7.42 9.45 5.63
N ARG A 28 6.30 9.56 6.35
CA ARG A 28 6.32 9.87 7.79
C ARG A 28 6.47 8.64 8.68
N TYR A 29 5.86 7.53 8.29
CA TYR A 29 5.62 6.41 9.21
C TYR A 29 6.48 5.19 8.96
N ILE A 30 6.96 4.97 7.73
CA ILE A 30 7.76 3.80 7.38
C ILE A 30 9.18 4.20 6.97
N VAL A 31 10.13 3.30 7.22
CA VAL A 31 11.54 3.49 6.89
C VAL A 31 11.95 2.67 5.67
N GLN A 32 13.02 3.09 5.01
CA GLN A 32 13.67 2.32 3.97
C GLN A 32 14.28 1.04 4.59
N PRO A 33 13.90 -0.17 4.13
CA PRO A 33 14.33 -1.41 4.77
C PRO A 33 15.75 -1.85 4.39
N ASP A 34 16.25 -1.38 3.24
CA ASP A 34 17.50 -1.86 2.64
C ASP A 34 18.12 -0.80 1.72
N GLY A 35 19.40 -0.97 1.37
CA GLY A 35 20.20 -0.09 0.53
C GLY A 35 20.98 0.98 1.30
N GLU A 36 21.71 1.84 0.57
CA GLU A 36 22.53 2.93 1.14
C GLU A 36 21.73 3.94 1.98
N HIS A 37 20.41 3.95 1.80
CA HIS A 37 19.46 4.82 2.50
C HIS A 37 18.69 4.08 3.61
N ALA A 38 19.10 2.86 3.99
CA ALA A 38 18.44 2.10 5.05
C ALA A 38 18.28 2.95 6.33
N GLY A 39 17.09 2.89 6.93
CA GLY A 39 16.72 3.70 8.10
C GLY A 39 16.27 5.13 7.79
N ARG A 40 16.45 5.65 6.57
CA ARG A 40 15.85 6.92 6.17
C ARG A 40 14.34 6.79 5.95
N PRO A 41 13.58 7.91 6.00
CA PRO A 41 12.18 7.94 5.58
C PRO A 41 11.97 7.27 4.21
N TRP A 42 10.95 6.42 4.10
CA TRP A 42 10.62 5.78 2.82
C TRP A 42 10.26 6.83 1.77
N SER A 43 10.82 6.68 0.57
CA SER A 43 10.44 7.49 -0.58
C SER A 43 10.14 6.60 -1.79
N PHE A 44 9.04 6.91 -2.49
CA PHE A 44 8.70 6.19 -3.71
C PHE A 44 9.50 6.74 -4.88
N SER A 45 10.02 5.87 -5.74
CA SER A 45 10.54 6.31 -7.03
C SER A 45 9.40 6.90 -7.88
N PRO A 46 9.68 7.79 -8.85
CA PRO A 46 8.63 8.39 -9.69
C PRO A 46 7.72 7.36 -10.38
N GLU A 47 8.27 6.22 -10.79
CA GLU A 47 7.48 5.13 -11.38
C GLU A 47 6.63 4.38 -10.34
N GLN A 48 7.17 4.14 -9.15
CA GLN A 48 6.44 3.51 -8.05
C GLN A 48 5.29 4.39 -7.57
N LEU A 49 5.53 5.70 -7.45
CA LEU A 49 4.54 6.69 -7.08
C LEU A 49 3.42 6.73 -8.12
N ARG A 50 3.76 6.73 -9.41
CA ARG A 50 2.76 6.68 -10.48
C ARG A 50 1.89 5.43 -10.39
N PHE A 51 2.49 4.26 -10.13
CA PHE A 51 1.73 3.03 -9.92
C PHE A 51 0.79 3.15 -8.71
N LEU A 52 1.29 3.69 -7.59
CA LEU A 52 0.51 3.90 -6.37
C LEU A 52 -0.68 4.84 -6.64
N LEU A 53 -0.46 5.94 -7.34
CA LEU A 53 -1.50 6.92 -7.65
C LEU A 53 -2.63 6.31 -8.49
N TRP A 54 -2.30 5.46 -9.46
CA TRP A 54 -3.29 4.73 -10.25
C TRP A 54 -3.98 3.60 -9.46
N LEU A 55 -3.24 2.89 -8.60
CA LEU A 55 -3.81 1.85 -7.73
C LEU A 55 -4.86 2.42 -6.75
N TYR A 56 -4.64 3.66 -6.31
CA TYR A 56 -5.53 4.38 -5.39
C TYR A 56 -6.38 5.46 -6.07
N ALA A 57 -6.61 5.32 -7.38
CA ALA A 57 -7.45 6.23 -8.14
C ALA A 57 -8.94 5.97 -7.85
N ILE A 58 -9.69 7.05 -7.69
CA ILE A 58 -11.13 7.05 -7.43
C ILE A 58 -11.88 7.91 -8.46
N ASP A 59 -13.14 7.58 -8.69
CA ASP A 59 -14.07 8.39 -9.48
C ASP A 59 -14.69 9.52 -8.65
N ASP A 60 -15.52 10.35 -9.27
CA ASP A 60 -16.17 11.49 -8.62
C ASP A 60 -17.19 11.07 -7.53
N ASN A 61 -17.59 9.79 -7.53
CA ASN A 61 -18.48 9.19 -6.52
C ASN A 61 -17.69 8.50 -5.39
N GLY A 62 -16.36 8.56 -5.41
CA GLY A 62 -15.50 7.89 -4.42
C GLY A 62 -15.37 6.38 -4.62
N ARG A 63 -15.76 5.85 -5.78
CA ARG A 63 -15.56 4.43 -6.14
C ARG A 63 -14.18 4.24 -6.78
N TRP A 64 -13.59 3.08 -6.58
CA TRP A 64 -12.29 2.75 -7.16
C TRP A 64 -12.37 2.61 -8.68
N VAL A 65 -11.49 3.31 -9.39
CA VAL A 65 -11.34 3.15 -10.86
C VAL A 65 -10.75 1.77 -11.16
N TYR A 66 -9.79 1.33 -10.34
CA TYR A 66 -9.15 0.02 -10.46
C TYR A 66 -9.27 -0.77 -9.16
N ARG A 67 -9.90 -1.95 -9.23
CA ARG A 67 -10.00 -2.89 -8.11
C ARG A 67 -8.83 -3.87 -8.02
N THR A 68 -8.09 -4.03 -9.11
CA THR A 68 -6.99 -4.99 -9.20
C THR A 68 -5.90 -4.39 -10.08
N ALA A 69 -4.65 -4.61 -9.70
CA ALA A 69 -3.49 -4.18 -10.46
C ALA A 69 -2.52 -5.34 -10.67
N ALA A 70 -1.68 -5.26 -11.70
CA ALA A 70 -0.67 -6.27 -11.96
C ALA A 70 0.65 -5.59 -12.35
N LEU A 71 1.70 -5.78 -11.55
CA LEU A 71 2.99 -5.11 -11.73
C LEU A 71 4.05 -6.05 -12.34
N ARG A 72 4.48 -5.76 -13.57
CA ARG A 72 5.49 -6.55 -14.31
C ARG A 72 6.75 -5.72 -14.54
N ARG A 73 7.84 -6.07 -13.86
CA ARG A 73 9.18 -5.42 -14.00
C ARG A 73 10.31 -6.47 -13.93
N ALA A 74 11.55 -6.09 -14.19
CA ALA A 74 12.71 -6.97 -14.00
C ALA A 74 12.97 -7.25 -12.51
N LYS A 75 13.81 -8.26 -12.22
CA LYS A 75 14.40 -8.46 -10.89
C LYS A 75 15.28 -7.25 -10.57
N GLY A 76 15.29 -6.79 -9.32
CA GLY A 76 16.06 -5.59 -8.90
C GLY A 76 15.32 -4.25 -9.00
N TRP A 77 14.11 -4.18 -9.58
CA TRP A 77 13.33 -2.93 -9.67
C TRP A 77 12.74 -2.44 -8.32
N GLY A 78 12.85 -3.22 -7.24
CA GLY A 78 12.24 -2.86 -5.96
C GLY A 78 10.74 -3.19 -5.84
N LYS A 79 10.25 -4.20 -6.58
CA LYS A 79 8.85 -4.64 -6.48
C LYS A 79 8.46 -5.18 -5.11
N THR A 80 9.37 -5.89 -4.44
CA THR A 80 9.12 -6.49 -3.13
C THR A 80 9.02 -5.41 -2.05
N PRO A 81 9.94 -4.43 -1.98
CA PRO A 81 9.76 -3.23 -1.14
C PRO A 81 8.45 -2.48 -1.41
N LEU A 82 8.09 -2.26 -2.68
CA LEU A 82 6.81 -1.60 -3.02
C LEU A 82 5.60 -2.40 -2.50
N LEU A 83 5.61 -3.73 -2.67
CA LEU A 83 4.54 -4.59 -2.16
C LEU A 83 4.46 -4.55 -0.63
N ALA A 84 5.62 -4.56 0.05
CA ALA A 84 5.70 -4.42 1.50
C ALA A 84 5.11 -3.09 1.98
N ALA A 85 5.47 -1.98 1.33
CA ALA A 85 4.91 -0.66 1.62
C ALA A 85 3.38 -0.65 1.43
N ILE A 86 2.86 -1.19 0.31
CA ILE A 86 1.42 -1.27 0.05
C ILE A 86 0.72 -2.13 1.13
N ALA A 87 1.32 -3.25 1.54
CA ALA A 87 0.77 -4.09 2.60
C ALA A 87 0.69 -3.36 3.95
N ILE A 88 1.71 -2.55 4.29
CA ILE A 88 1.70 -1.72 5.50
C ILE A 88 0.63 -0.63 5.40
N ILE A 89 0.50 0.01 4.24
CA ILE A 89 -0.52 1.04 3.99
C ILE A 89 -1.93 0.45 4.15
N GLU A 90 -2.18 -0.75 3.63
CA GLU A 90 -3.45 -1.46 3.80
C GLU A 90 -3.74 -1.82 5.26
N PHE A 91 -2.69 -2.03 6.04
CA PHE A 91 -2.79 -2.45 7.43
C PHE A 91 -3.07 -1.28 8.38
N ILE A 92 -2.24 -0.24 8.34
CA ILE A 92 -2.30 0.90 9.28
C ILE A 92 -2.48 2.26 8.60
N GLY A 93 -2.29 2.31 7.29
CA GLY A 93 -2.32 3.54 6.51
C GLY A 93 -3.74 3.99 6.10
N PRO A 94 -3.83 5.19 5.54
CA PRO A 94 -5.08 5.78 5.04
C PRO A 94 -5.40 5.17 3.67
N ALA A 95 -5.98 3.97 3.67
CA ALA A 95 -6.13 3.13 2.48
C ALA A 95 -7.56 3.09 1.90
N ARG A 96 -8.53 3.77 2.51
CA ARG A 96 -9.94 3.78 2.09
C ARG A 96 -10.45 5.19 1.89
N PHE A 97 -11.36 5.40 0.93
CA PHE A 97 -12.05 6.67 0.78
C PHE A 97 -12.98 6.93 1.98
N SER A 98 -12.94 8.14 2.52
CA SER A 98 -13.83 8.60 3.59
C SER A 98 -14.92 9.50 3.01
N HIS A 99 -14.51 10.65 2.50
CA HIS A 99 -15.36 11.70 1.93
C HIS A 99 -14.50 12.72 1.19
N TRP A 100 -15.17 13.69 0.55
CA TRP A 100 -14.53 14.84 -0.07
C TRP A 100 -14.31 15.94 0.96
N ALA A 101 -13.09 16.48 1.02
CA ALA A 101 -12.69 17.53 1.93
C ALA A 101 -13.63 18.75 1.81
N LYS A 102 -14.15 19.22 2.95
CA LYS A 102 -14.91 20.48 3.02
C LYS A 102 -13.96 21.67 3.09
N GLN A 103 -14.44 22.87 2.74
CA GLN A 103 -13.63 24.10 2.89
C GLN A 103 -13.11 24.22 4.32
N GLY A 104 -11.82 24.52 4.47
CA GLY A 104 -11.13 24.60 5.76
C GLY A 104 -10.74 23.24 6.38
N GLU A 105 -11.21 22.11 5.84
CA GLU A 105 -10.84 20.79 6.35
C GLU A 105 -9.40 20.42 5.95
N PRO A 106 -8.60 19.80 6.84
CA PRO A 106 -7.23 19.44 6.52
C PRO A 106 -7.11 18.38 5.40
N CYS A 107 -6.51 18.75 4.28
CA CYS A 107 -6.21 17.90 3.12
C CYS A 107 -4.70 17.86 2.81
N TYR A 108 -4.24 16.74 2.23
CA TYR A 108 -2.83 16.53 1.83
C TYR A 108 -2.50 16.97 0.41
N THR A 109 -3.53 17.23 -0.39
CA THR A 109 -3.44 17.57 -1.82
C THR A 109 -3.47 19.08 -2.05
N CYS A 110 -3.96 19.84 -1.06
CA CYS A 110 -4.10 21.29 -1.13
C CYS A 110 -2.75 22.00 -0.87
N GLY A 111 -2.43 22.99 -1.69
CA GLY A 111 -1.30 23.91 -1.42
C GLY A 111 0.11 23.33 -1.54
N GLY A 112 0.30 22.22 -2.27
CA GLY A 112 1.59 21.77 -2.83
C GLY A 112 2.75 21.50 -1.86
N GLY A 113 2.52 21.49 -0.54
CA GLY A 113 3.56 21.40 0.49
C GLY A 113 3.64 20.05 1.20
N ALA A 114 4.56 19.95 2.16
CA ALA A 114 4.62 18.84 3.10
C ALA A 114 3.68 19.15 4.29
N GLY A 115 2.62 18.36 4.47
CA GLY A 115 1.71 18.45 5.61
C GLY A 115 0.23 18.61 5.24
N LYS A 116 -0.64 18.45 6.23
CA LYS A 116 -2.07 18.73 6.12
C LYS A 116 -2.27 20.24 6.10
N LYS A 117 -2.89 20.77 5.05
CA LYS A 117 -3.27 22.18 4.96
C LYS A 117 -4.79 22.29 4.92
N PRO A 118 -5.39 23.38 5.45
CA PRO A 118 -6.80 23.60 5.29
C PRO A 118 -7.15 23.65 3.81
N HIS A 119 -8.25 23.00 3.44
CA HIS A 119 -8.73 23.00 2.08
C HIS A 119 -9.10 24.42 1.67
N SER A 120 -8.39 24.90 0.67
CA SER A 120 -8.68 26.15 -0.02
C SER A 120 -8.65 25.88 -1.51
N GLY A 121 -9.77 26.16 -2.18
CA GLY A 121 -9.91 26.01 -3.63
C GLY A 121 -11.24 25.37 -4.05
N PRO A 122 -11.60 25.46 -5.34
CA PRO A 122 -12.82 24.87 -5.88
C PRO A 122 -12.71 23.36 -6.16
N GLU A 123 -11.50 22.80 -6.06
CA GLU A 123 -11.24 21.40 -6.40
C GLU A 123 -11.63 20.44 -5.28
N LYS A 124 -12.32 19.35 -5.64
CA LYS A 124 -12.62 18.27 -4.69
C LYS A 124 -11.35 17.52 -4.34
N HIS A 125 -11.02 17.44 -3.06
CA HIS A 125 -9.89 16.64 -2.58
C HIS A 125 -10.36 15.46 -1.75
N PRO A 126 -9.92 14.23 -2.07
CA PRO A 126 -10.41 13.08 -1.35
C PRO A 126 -9.63 12.87 -0.06
N ILE A 127 -10.35 12.63 1.03
CA ILE A 127 -9.77 12.29 2.33
C ILE A 127 -9.80 10.77 2.50
N ALA A 128 -8.63 10.20 2.80
CA ALA A 128 -8.55 8.78 3.12
C ALA A 128 -8.74 8.51 4.62
N LYS A 129 -9.24 7.32 4.92
CA LYS A 129 -9.37 6.74 6.26
C LYS A 129 -8.70 5.38 6.33
N ARG A 130 -8.38 4.98 7.56
CA ARG A 130 -7.85 3.64 7.86
C ARG A 130 -8.91 2.57 7.63
N VAL A 131 -8.46 1.35 7.39
CA VAL A 131 -9.34 0.18 7.33
C VAL A 131 -9.78 -0.18 8.76
N PRO A 132 -11.09 -0.34 9.04
CA PRO A 132 -11.56 -0.68 10.39
C PRO A 132 -11.07 -2.03 10.91
N LEU A 133 -11.02 -3.06 10.06
CA LEU A 133 -10.52 -4.40 10.38
C LEU A 133 -9.53 -4.83 9.30
N PRO A 134 -8.24 -4.46 9.43
CA PRO A 134 -7.26 -4.72 8.39
C PRO A 134 -6.76 -6.17 8.45
N LEU A 135 -7.19 -6.98 7.48
CA LEU A 135 -6.63 -8.32 7.24
C LEU A 135 -5.85 -8.31 5.93
N VAL A 136 -4.52 -8.33 6.01
CA VAL A 136 -3.63 -8.28 4.85
C VAL A 136 -2.99 -9.64 4.65
N GLN A 137 -3.32 -10.30 3.55
CA GLN A 137 -2.84 -11.63 3.21
C GLN A 137 -1.86 -11.57 2.05
N ILE A 138 -0.62 -11.98 2.32
CA ILE A 138 0.43 -12.01 1.30
C ILE A 138 0.51 -13.44 0.78
N ALA A 139 -0.19 -13.73 -0.32
CA ALA A 139 -0.10 -15.05 -0.93
C ALA A 139 1.13 -15.19 -1.83
N ALA A 140 1.78 -16.35 -1.73
CA ALA A 140 2.75 -16.80 -2.72
C ALA A 140 2.62 -18.31 -2.96
N THR A 141 3.37 -18.81 -3.95
CA THR A 141 3.41 -20.24 -4.28
C THR A 141 4.18 -21.07 -3.25
N SER A 142 5.03 -20.43 -2.44
CA SER A 142 5.74 -21.02 -1.29
C SER A 142 5.82 -20.01 -0.15
N LEU A 143 5.83 -20.48 1.10
CA LEU A 143 6.10 -19.65 2.29
C LEU A 143 7.46 -18.97 2.20
N ASP A 144 8.48 -19.60 1.62
CA ASP A 144 9.82 -19.00 1.51
C ASP A 144 9.80 -17.76 0.61
N GLN A 145 8.92 -17.72 -0.39
CA GLN A 145 8.71 -16.51 -1.20
C GLN A 145 7.97 -15.42 -0.43
N THR A 146 7.13 -15.79 0.54
CA THR A 146 6.51 -14.82 1.44
C THR A 146 7.50 -14.29 2.49
N ALA A 147 8.50 -15.09 2.88
CA ALA A 147 9.51 -14.70 3.87
C ALA A 147 10.25 -13.42 3.45
N ASN A 148 10.73 -13.35 2.20
CA ASN A 148 11.39 -12.14 1.69
C ASN A 148 10.49 -10.88 1.76
N THR A 149 9.19 -11.02 1.53
CA THR A 149 8.26 -9.87 1.61
C THR A 149 8.00 -9.51 3.07
N ARG A 150 7.84 -10.52 3.93
CA ARG A 150 7.64 -10.36 5.36
C ARG A 150 8.84 -9.68 6.02
N ASP A 151 10.06 -10.10 5.70
CA ASP A 151 11.27 -9.52 6.26
C ASP A 151 11.44 -8.06 5.84
N MET A 152 11.05 -7.70 4.61
CA MET A 152 10.96 -6.30 4.19
C MET A 152 9.91 -5.51 4.99
N ILE A 153 8.74 -6.08 5.25
CA ILE A 153 7.73 -5.43 6.10
C ILE A 153 8.27 -5.22 7.51
N ARG A 154 8.94 -6.23 8.07
CA ARG A 154 9.57 -6.13 9.39
C ARG A 154 10.65 -5.04 9.40
N GLY A 155 11.51 -4.98 8.40
CA GLY A 155 12.54 -3.94 8.28
C GLY A 155 11.97 -2.53 8.09
N MET A 156 10.84 -2.39 7.38
CA MET A 156 10.15 -1.10 7.20
C MET A 156 9.45 -0.60 8.46
N LEU A 157 9.04 -1.51 9.35
CA LEU A 157 8.30 -1.22 10.57
C LEU A 157 9.18 -1.16 11.81
N ALA A 158 10.25 -1.95 11.89
CA ALA A 158 11.16 -1.96 13.02
C ALA A 158 11.78 -0.57 13.20
N GLU A 159 11.72 -0.05 14.42
CA GLU A 159 12.25 1.27 14.81
C GLU A 159 11.58 2.47 14.14
N SER A 160 10.58 2.23 13.29
CA SER A 160 9.83 3.25 12.59
C SER A 160 8.89 4.02 13.55
N PRO A 161 8.50 5.26 13.21
CA PRO A 161 7.46 5.97 13.95
C PRO A 161 6.13 5.19 14.01
N ALA A 162 5.84 4.35 13.00
CA ALA A 162 4.65 3.51 13.00
C ALA A 162 4.61 2.50 14.14
N GLU A 163 5.75 1.91 14.52
CA GLU A 163 5.79 0.91 15.58
C GLU A 163 5.29 1.48 16.92
N ARG A 164 5.75 2.69 17.26
CA ARG A 164 5.42 3.37 18.51
C ARG A 164 3.99 3.92 18.50
N GLU A 165 3.60 4.64 17.45
CA GLU A 165 2.29 5.29 17.39
C GLU A 165 1.14 4.27 17.24
N PHE A 166 1.38 3.20 16.48
CA PHE A 166 0.36 2.17 16.23
C PHE A 166 0.52 0.96 17.15
N ARG A 167 1.45 0.97 18.11
CA ARG A 167 1.67 -0.12 19.07
C ARG A 167 1.69 -1.48 18.38
N LEU A 168 2.59 -1.64 17.40
CA LEU A 168 2.67 -2.85 16.58
C LEU A 168 3.45 -3.95 17.28
N ASP A 169 2.97 -5.17 17.13
CA ASP A 169 3.66 -6.41 17.48
C ASP A 169 4.26 -7.02 16.21
N ILE A 170 5.58 -6.87 16.06
CA ILE A 170 6.33 -7.26 14.86
C ILE A 170 6.88 -8.68 15.06
N GLY A 171 5.98 -9.66 15.02
CA GLY A 171 6.33 -11.07 15.13
C GLY A 171 7.13 -11.59 13.92
N LYS A 172 7.80 -12.73 14.11
CA LYS A 172 8.50 -13.42 13.01
C LYS A 172 7.54 -14.00 11.96
N GLY A 173 6.30 -14.34 12.34
CA GLY A 173 5.32 -14.98 11.46
C GLY A 173 4.18 -14.06 11.03
N ILE A 174 3.65 -13.29 11.98
CA ILE A 174 2.46 -12.45 11.85
C ILE A 174 2.80 -11.08 12.44
N ILE A 175 2.28 -10.03 11.83
CA ILE A 175 2.34 -8.67 12.38
C ILE A 175 0.92 -8.28 12.79
N GLN A 176 0.76 -7.84 14.03
CA GLN A 176 -0.53 -7.54 14.63
C GLN A 176 -0.43 -6.33 15.57
N PHE A 177 -1.52 -5.95 16.21
CA PHE A 177 -1.52 -4.88 17.19
C PHE A 177 -1.28 -5.42 18.61
N LYS A 178 -0.39 -4.78 19.37
CA LYS A 178 -0.12 -5.12 20.79
C LYS A 178 -1.36 -4.98 21.68
N ASP A 179 -2.28 -4.11 21.30
CA ASP A 179 -3.51 -3.82 22.05
C ASP A 179 -4.60 -4.91 21.90
N GLY A 180 -4.35 -5.97 21.12
CA GLY A 180 -5.35 -7.03 20.86
C GLY A 180 -6.49 -6.63 19.92
N ARG A 181 -6.48 -5.40 19.39
CA ARG A 181 -7.45 -4.96 18.37
C ARG A 181 -7.36 -5.81 17.10
N PRO A 182 -8.50 -6.11 16.44
CA PRO A 182 -8.54 -7.05 15.33
C PRO A 182 -7.82 -6.47 14.11
N GLY A 183 -6.84 -7.21 13.60
CA GLY A 183 -6.13 -6.88 12.37
C GLY A 183 -4.76 -7.53 12.36
N ARG A 184 -4.37 -8.10 11.20
CA ARG A 184 -3.08 -8.74 11.06
C ARG A 184 -2.58 -8.76 9.61
N ILE A 185 -1.26 -8.81 9.47
CA ILE A 185 -0.58 -9.16 8.23
C ILE A 185 -0.10 -10.61 8.38
N GLU A 186 -0.56 -11.50 7.50
CA GLU A 186 -0.18 -12.91 7.53
C GLU A 186 0.25 -13.41 6.14
N PRO A 187 1.35 -14.18 6.04
CA PRO A 187 1.67 -14.90 4.82
C PRO A 187 0.72 -16.08 4.66
N VAL A 188 0.17 -16.26 3.46
CA VAL A 188 -0.71 -17.39 3.16
C VAL A 188 -0.12 -18.21 2.01
N THR A 189 -0.15 -19.53 2.12
CA THR A 189 0.17 -20.40 0.99
C THR A 189 -1.05 -20.57 0.11
N SER A 190 -0.81 -20.75 -1.18
CA SER A 190 -1.87 -20.93 -2.17
C SER A 190 -2.62 -22.28 -2.11
N SER A 191 -2.57 -23.02 -1.00
CA SER A 191 -3.39 -24.22 -0.81
C SER A 191 -4.83 -23.82 -0.44
N SER A 192 -5.80 -24.40 -1.14
CA SER A 192 -7.21 -23.99 -1.19
C SER A 192 -7.93 -23.90 0.17
N ARG A 193 -7.53 -24.69 1.18
CA ARG A 193 -8.25 -24.76 2.46
C ARG A 193 -8.14 -23.51 3.35
N GLY A 194 -7.13 -22.67 3.19
CA GLY A 194 -6.90 -21.52 4.09
C GLY A 194 -7.56 -20.20 3.67
N LEU A 195 -8.04 -20.10 2.43
CA LEU A 195 -8.49 -18.84 1.82
C LEU A 195 -10.01 -18.71 1.71
N GLU A 196 -10.75 -19.79 1.93
CA GLU A 196 -12.20 -19.86 1.68
C GLU A 196 -13.05 -19.19 2.78
N GLY A 197 -12.48 -18.97 3.97
CA GLY A 197 -13.19 -18.38 5.13
C GLY A 197 -12.72 -16.98 5.54
N ALA A 198 -11.59 -16.50 5.03
CA ALA A 198 -11.06 -15.19 5.39
C ALA A 198 -11.65 -14.11 4.46
N ARG A 199 -12.03 -12.95 5.01
CA ARG A 199 -12.35 -11.73 4.23
C ARG A 199 -11.14 -10.79 4.24
N PRO A 200 -10.07 -11.05 3.46
CA PRO A 200 -8.91 -10.18 3.46
C PRO A 200 -9.24 -8.84 2.80
N THR A 201 -8.77 -7.78 3.44
CA THR A 201 -8.79 -6.39 2.98
C THR A 201 -7.81 -6.16 1.81
N PHE A 202 -6.78 -7.01 1.74
CA PHE A 202 -5.78 -7.06 0.68
C PHE A 202 -5.30 -8.50 0.51
N ALA A 203 -5.31 -9.00 -0.73
CA ALA A 203 -4.77 -10.29 -1.08
C ALA A 203 -3.83 -10.18 -2.29
N ARG A 204 -2.65 -10.78 -2.22
CA ARG A 204 -1.87 -11.06 -3.42
C ARG A 204 -2.38 -12.39 -4.04
N PRO A 205 -2.95 -12.45 -5.25
CA PRO A 205 -3.44 -13.71 -5.81
C PRO A 205 -2.33 -14.70 -6.18
N ARG A 206 -2.67 -16.00 -6.18
CA ARG A 206 -1.82 -17.11 -6.62
C ARG A 206 -1.31 -16.91 -8.05
N GLN A 207 -0.05 -17.31 -8.28
CA GLN A 207 0.53 -17.50 -9.61
C GLN A 207 0.48 -19.01 -9.97
N LYS A 208 -0.39 -19.43 -10.90
CA LYS A 208 -0.32 -20.81 -11.47
C LYS A 208 0.99 -20.94 -12.27
N ARG A 209 1.73 -22.04 -12.04
CA ARG A 209 3.02 -22.37 -12.70
C ARG A 209 2.83 -22.48 -14.21
N LEU A 210 3.39 -21.53 -14.98
CA LEU A 210 4.21 -21.80 -16.17
C LEU A 210 4.81 -20.48 -16.73
N CYS A 211 6.08 -20.55 -17.10
CA CYS A 211 6.85 -19.58 -17.91
C CYS A 211 7.36 -18.29 -17.24
N ARG A 212 8.65 -18.03 -17.47
CA ARG A 212 9.48 -16.93 -16.95
C ARG A 212 8.85 -15.56 -17.26
N GLY A 213 8.84 -14.68 -16.25
CA GLY A 213 8.64 -13.25 -16.44
C GLY A 213 7.21 -12.71 -16.35
N ARG A 214 6.25 -13.32 -15.64
CA ARG A 214 4.85 -12.81 -15.51
C ARG A 214 4.63 -11.73 -14.41
N PRO A 215 3.55 -10.93 -14.50
CA PRO A 215 3.25 -9.82 -13.57
C PRO A 215 2.98 -10.28 -12.14
N MET A 216 3.26 -9.43 -11.15
CA MET A 216 2.85 -9.58 -9.75
C MET A 216 1.41 -9.07 -9.62
N PRO A 217 0.40 -9.95 -9.51
CA PRO A 217 -0.97 -9.50 -9.29
C PRO A 217 -1.11 -8.96 -7.86
N ILE A 218 -1.77 -7.82 -7.73
CA ILE A 218 -2.14 -7.16 -6.48
C ILE A 218 -3.66 -7.07 -6.51
N CYS A 219 -4.33 -7.83 -5.64
CA CYS A 219 -5.79 -7.81 -5.52
C CYS A 219 -6.16 -7.17 -4.19
N CYS A 220 -6.46 -5.88 -4.24
CA CYS A 220 -7.07 -5.20 -3.11
C CYS A 220 -8.56 -5.60 -3.11
N LEU A 221 -8.95 -6.51 -2.22
CA LEU A 221 -10.36 -6.85 -1.99
C LEU A 221 -10.98 -5.72 -1.16
N ARG A 222 -11.42 -4.66 -1.86
CA ARG A 222 -11.99 -3.44 -1.27
C ARG A 222 -13.31 -3.06 -1.91
#